data_AF-A0A1J3HBQ4-F1
#
_entry.id   AF-A0A1J3HBQ4-F1
#
_cell.length_a   1.000
_cell.length_b   1.000
_cell.length_c   1.000
_cell.angle_alpha   90.00
_cell.angle_beta   90.00
_cell.angle_gamma   90.00
#
_symmetry.space_group_name_H-M   'P 1'
#
loop_
_entity.id
_entity.type
_entity.pdbx_description
1 polymer ?
#
loop_
_entity_poly.entity_id
_entity_poly.type
_entity_poly.pdbx_seq_one_letter_code
_entity_poly.pdbx_strand_id
1 'polypeptide(L)'
;PGTSELIVYAALYLRLAKNEETESASQEELARRVAEILKPARNMTTMNEDLFVKVLLKSKREMRDIVFVKPMHVRIKLDSKDHPKADNSRDVILTDSSAQVDVSL
;
A
#
# COMPACT_ATOMS: atom_id res chain seq x y z
N PRO A 1 -22.71 -4.09 19.62
CA PRO A 1 -21.80 -5.23 19.84
C PRO A 1 -21.34 -5.84 18.51
N GLY A 2 -20.17 -5.53 17.96
CA GLY A 2 -19.19 -4.50 18.29
C GLY A 2 -17.97 -4.70 17.38
N THR A 3 -18.24 -4.89 16.09
CA THR A 3 -17.21 -4.96 15.06
C THR A 3 -16.77 -3.55 14.73
N SER A 4 -15.48 -3.26 14.88
CA SER A 4 -14.87 -2.02 14.43
C SER A 4 -13.96 -2.27 13.25
N GLU A 5 -13.78 -1.27 12.40
CA GLU A 5 -12.86 -1.35 11.27
C GLU A 5 -11.91 -0.16 11.32
N LEU A 6 -10.62 -0.43 11.12
CA LEU A 6 -9.59 0.58 10.88
C LEU A 6 -9.24 0.55 9.40
N ILE A 7 -9.45 1.68 8.72
CA ILE A 7 -9.11 1.85 7.31
C ILE A 7 -7.98 2.88 7.21
N VAL A 8 -6.85 2.44 6.67
CA VAL A 8 -5.68 3.28 6.44
C VAL A 8 -5.53 3.51 4.94
N TYR A 9 -5.63 4.79 4.54
CA TYR A 9 -5.29 5.25 3.20
C TYR A 9 -3.94 5.97 3.26
N ALA A 10 -2.97 5.50 2.47
CA ALA A 10 -1.66 6.11 2.38
C ALA A 10 -1.20 6.21 0.94
N ALA A 11 -0.47 7.28 0.59
CA ALA A 11 0.23 7.41 -0.67
C ALA A 11 1.72 7.16 -0.42
N LEU A 12 2.24 6.03 -0.89
CA LEU A 12 3.66 5.72 -0.74
C LEU A 12 4.45 6.33 -1.89
N TYR A 13 5.38 7.21 -1.56
CA TYR A 13 6.34 7.77 -2.50
C TYR A 13 7.58 6.89 -2.52
N LEU A 14 7.79 6.21 -3.65
CA LEU A 14 8.79 5.17 -3.80
C LEU A 14 9.80 5.55 -4.88
N ARG A 15 11.02 5.10 -4.70
CA ARG A 15 12.13 5.24 -5.64
C ARG A 15 12.95 3.95 -5.62
N LEU A 16 13.48 3.55 -6.77
CA LEU A 16 14.35 2.37 -6.82
C LEU A 16 15.65 2.66 -6.05
N ALA A 17 15.96 1.81 -5.08
CA ALA A 17 17.22 1.87 -4.34
C ALA A 17 18.40 1.52 -5.25
N LYS A 18 19.59 2.02 -4.92
CA LYS A 18 20.84 1.55 -5.54
C LYS A 18 21.41 0.43 -4.67
N ASN A 19 21.49 -0.77 -5.24
CA ASN A 19 22.07 -1.97 -4.64
C ASN A 19 22.66 -2.84 -5.75
N GLU A 20 23.44 -3.88 -5.40
CA GLU A 20 24.12 -4.74 -6.38
C GLU A 20 23.18 -5.29 -7.47
N GLU A 21 21.97 -5.71 -7.08
CA GLU A 21 20.95 -6.26 -7.97
C GLU A 21 20.39 -5.22 -8.96
N THR A 22 20.29 -3.96 -8.55
CA THR A 22 19.81 -2.89 -9.42
C THR A 22 20.94 -2.23 -10.19
N GLU A 23 22.18 -2.19 -9.68
CA GLU A 23 23.33 -1.54 -10.34
C GLU A 23 23.61 -2.07 -11.74
N SER A 24 23.55 -3.38 -11.93
CA SER A 24 23.74 -3.99 -13.26
C SER A 24 22.48 -4.03 -14.14
N ALA A 25 21.32 -3.63 -13.61
CA ALA A 25 20.05 -3.74 -14.31
C ALA A 25 19.91 -2.64 -15.38
N SER A 26 19.44 -3.05 -16.56
CA SER A 26 19.06 -2.16 -17.65
C SER A 26 17.86 -1.28 -17.28
N GLN A 27 17.69 -0.16 -17.99
CA GLN A 27 16.51 0.71 -17.83
C GLN A 27 15.19 -0.05 -18.04
N GLU A 28 15.17 -1.03 -18.94
CA GLU A 28 13.99 -1.83 -19.21
C GLU A 28 13.64 -2.76 -18.04
N GLU A 29 14.64 -3.42 -17.44
CA GLU A 29 14.44 -4.23 -16.23
C GLU A 29 13.96 -3.38 -15.05
N LEU A 30 14.54 -2.19 -14.87
CA LEU A 30 14.09 -1.24 -13.84
C LEU A 30 12.65 -0.76 -14.10
N ALA A 31 12.29 -0.47 -15.36
CA ALA A 31 10.93 -0.07 -15.73
C ALA A 31 9.91 -1.18 -15.49
N ARG A 32 10.24 -2.44 -15.82
CA ARG A 32 9.38 -3.60 -15.47
C ARG A 32 9.22 -3.75 -13.96
N ARG A 33 10.29 -3.55 -13.19
CA ARG A 33 10.21 -3.60 -11.72
C ARG A 33 9.25 -2.54 -11.16
N VAL A 34 9.27 -1.31 -11.70
CA VAL A 34 8.30 -0.27 -11.34
C VAL A 34 6.88 -0.66 -11.75
N ALA A 35 6.69 -1.22 -12.96
CA ALA A 35 5.40 -1.68 -13.43
C ALA A 35 4.80 -2.76 -12.51
N GLU A 36 5.60 -3.74 -12.11
CA GLU A 36 5.20 -4.79 -11.15
C GLU A 36 4.86 -4.21 -9.77
N ILE A 37 5.62 -3.25 -9.25
CA ILE A 37 5.30 -2.60 -7.97
C ILE A 37 3.96 -1.84 -8.05
N LEU A 38 3.68 -1.17 -9.17
CA LEU A 38 2.46 -0.38 -9.36
C LEU A 38 1.25 -1.20 -9.81
N LYS A 39 1.43 -2.50 -10.07
CA LYS A 39 0.38 -3.40 -10.51
C LYS A 39 -0.81 -3.39 -9.52
N PRO A 40 -2.05 -3.16 -9.99
CA PRO A 40 -3.22 -3.19 -9.13
C PRO A 40 -3.43 -4.57 -8.51
N ALA A 41 -3.73 -4.61 -7.20
CA ALA A 41 -3.83 -5.87 -6.44
C ALA A 41 -5.03 -6.76 -6.81
N ARG A 42 -6.06 -6.24 -7.51
CA ARG A 42 -7.22 -7.00 -8.04
C ARG A 42 -8.12 -6.10 -8.93
N ASN A 43 -8.60 -6.69 -10.03
CA ASN A 43 -9.79 -6.31 -10.80
C ASN A 43 -9.88 -4.88 -11.42
N MET A 44 -8.80 -4.12 -11.48
CA MET A 44 -8.74 -2.97 -12.40
C MET A 44 -8.23 -3.43 -13.76
N THR A 45 -9.01 -3.11 -14.78
CA THR A 45 -8.84 -3.39 -16.21
C THR A 45 -7.36 -3.47 -16.59
N THR A 46 -6.99 -4.61 -17.17
CA THR A 46 -5.67 -4.97 -17.72
C THR A 46 -4.75 -3.78 -17.97
N MET A 47 -3.94 -3.44 -16.96
CA MET A 47 -2.76 -2.62 -17.19
C MET A 47 -1.90 -3.36 -18.21
N ASN A 48 -1.79 -2.83 -19.42
CA ASN A 48 -0.90 -3.38 -20.42
C ASN A 48 0.53 -3.05 -19.98
N GLU A 49 1.17 -4.03 -19.32
CA GLU A 49 2.50 -3.90 -18.74
C GLU A 49 3.50 -3.40 -19.80
N ASP A 50 3.49 -3.97 -21.00
CA ASP A 50 4.36 -3.57 -22.10
C ASP A 50 4.15 -2.11 -22.50
N LEU A 51 2.90 -1.64 -22.56
CA LEU A 51 2.60 -0.24 -22.85
C LEU A 51 3.09 0.67 -21.73
N PHE A 52 2.92 0.25 -20.48
CA PHE A 52 3.37 1.03 -19.33
C PHE A 52 4.89 1.11 -19.26
N VAL A 53 5.60 0.00 -19.48
CA VAL A 53 7.06 -0.05 -19.60
C VAL A 53 7.52 0.87 -20.74
N LYS A 54 6.87 0.82 -21.91
CA LYS A 54 7.17 1.76 -23.02
C LYS A 54 6.96 3.22 -22.63
N VAL A 55 5.94 3.54 -21.84
CA VAL A 55 5.70 4.89 -21.33
C VAL A 55 6.80 5.31 -20.36
N LEU A 56 7.20 4.44 -19.43
CA LEU A 56 8.30 4.69 -18.50
C LEU A 56 9.61 4.94 -19.27
N LEU A 57 9.93 4.10 -20.25
CA LEU A 57 11.14 4.22 -21.07
C LEU A 57 11.17 5.46 -21.97
N LYS A 58 10.02 6.09 -22.25
CA LYS A 58 9.98 7.39 -22.94
C LYS A 58 10.40 8.56 -22.05
N SER A 59 10.49 8.36 -20.74
CA SER A 59 11.05 9.34 -19.84
C SER A 59 12.51 9.62 -20.21
N LYS A 60 12.89 10.90 -20.28
CA LYS A 60 14.29 11.31 -20.43
C LYS A 60 15.10 11.13 -19.14
N ARG A 61 14.43 10.82 -18.03
CA ARG A 61 15.05 10.59 -16.73
C ARG A 61 15.39 9.12 -16.59
N GLU A 62 16.51 8.86 -15.95
CA GLU A 62 16.88 7.54 -15.45
C GLU A 62 15.76 6.98 -14.57
N MET A 63 15.41 5.70 -14.72
CA MET A 63 14.34 5.05 -13.93
C MET A 63 14.55 5.21 -12.41
N ARG A 64 15.79 5.33 -11.96
CA ARG A 64 16.14 5.50 -10.55
C ARG A 64 15.85 6.90 -10.00
N ASP A 65 15.75 7.90 -10.86
CA ASP A 65 15.44 9.28 -10.46
C ASP A 65 13.94 9.56 -10.48
N ILE A 66 13.15 8.60 -10.96
CA ILE A 66 11.69 8.69 -10.96
C ILE A 66 11.16 8.30 -9.57
N VAL A 67 10.43 9.22 -8.96
CA VAL A 67 9.60 8.94 -7.79
C VAL A 67 8.21 8.55 -8.29
N PHE A 68 7.74 7.38 -7.89
CA PHE A 68 6.41 6.88 -8.21
C PHE A 68 5.55 6.76 -6.97
N VAL A 69 4.23 6.91 -7.15
CA VAL A 69 3.26 6.86 -6.05
C VAL A 69 2.51 5.54 -6.10
N LYS A 70 2.59 4.74 -5.03
CA LYS A 70 1.76 3.54 -4.84
C LYS A 70 0.68 3.83 -3.80
N PRO A 71 -0.60 3.93 -4.20
CA PRO A 71 -1.70 4.01 -3.25
C PRO A 71 -1.79 2.72 -2.44
N MET A 72 -1.82 2.84 -1.11
CA MET A 72 -2.07 1.75 -0.19
C MET A 72 -3.43 1.92 0.46
N HIS A 73 -4.15 0.80 0.53
CA HIS A 73 -5.43 0.67 1.21
C HIS A 73 -5.35 -0.55 2.12
N VAL A 74 -5.23 -0.31 3.42
CA VAL A 74 -5.20 -1.36 4.44
C VAL A 74 -6.50 -1.31 5.22
N ARG A 75 -7.22 -2.43 5.28
CA ARG A 75 -8.45 -2.58 6.05
C ARG A 75 -8.23 -3.65 7.10
N ILE A 76 -8.32 -3.25 8.37
CA ILE A 76 -8.16 -4.13 9.52
C ILE A 76 -9.51 -4.23 10.20
N LYS A 77 -10.03 -5.46 10.24
CA LYS A 77 -11.28 -5.77 10.95
C LYS A 77 -10.95 -6.17 12.38
N LEU A 78 -11.57 -5.50 13.34
CA LEU A 78 -11.42 -5.76 14.76
C LEU A 78 -12.71 -6.40 15.26
N ASP A 79 -12.67 -7.72 15.44
CA ASP A 79 -13.76 -8.50 16.00
C ASP A 79 -13.53 -8.66 17.52
N SER A 80 -14.04 -7.74 18.33
CA SER A 80 -14.08 -7.94 19.79
C SER A 80 -15.24 -8.85 20.15
N LYS A 81 -14.97 -9.94 20.89
CA LYS A 81 -16.02 -10.87 21.37
C LYS A 81 -16.64 -10.43 22.69
N ASP A 82 -15.83 -9.86 23.57
CA ASP A 82 -16.24 -9.42 24.91
C ASP A 82 -16.16 -7.90 24.99
N HIS A 83 -17.27 -7.22 24.69
CA HIS A 83 -17.37 -5.79 24.95
C HIS A 83 -17.83 -5.58 26.39
N PRO A 84 -17.21 -4.67 27.14
CA PRO A 84 -17.74 -4.31 28.45
C PRO A 84 -19.18 -3.84 28.26
N LYS A 85 -20.10 -4.47 29.00
CA LYS A 85 -21.53 -4.19 28.96
C LYS A 85 -21.88 -3.55 30.29
N ALA A 86 -22.53 -2.39 30.24
CA ALA A 86 -23.03 -1.76 31.45
C ALA A 86 -24.15 -2.61 32.07
N ASP A 87 -24.23 -2.61 33.40
CA ASP A 87 -25.29 -3.31 34.16
C ASP A 87 -26.70 -2.78 33.81
N ASN A 88 -26.78 -1.54 33.32
CA ASN A 88 -27.99 -0.92 32.82
C ASN A 88 -27.81 -0.52 31.33
N SER A 89 -28.89 -0.41 30.57
CA SER A 89 -28.83 -0.15 29.12
C SER A 89 -28.59 1.31 28.73
N ARG A 90 -28.29 2.20 29.70
CA ARG A 90 -28.16 3.65 29.47
C ARG A 90 -26.75 4.19 29.68
N ASP A 91 -25.85 3.41 30.28
CA ASP A 91 -24.49 3.88 30.53
C ASP A 91 -23.60 3.69 29.29
N VAL A 92 -22.86 4.75 28.94
CA VAL A 92 -21.83 4.74 27.90
C VAL A 92 -20.51 4.38 28.56
N ILE A 93 -19.92 3.25 28.17
CA ILE A 93 -18.59 2.84 28.62
C ILE A 93 -17.56 3.41 27.63
N LEU A 94 -16.78 4.38 28.10
CA LEU A 94 -15.64 4.92 27.38
C LEU A 94 -14.40 4.09 27.74
N THR A 95 -13.81 3.46 26.74
CA THR A 95 -12.56 2.71 26.90
C THR A 95 -11.53 3.28 25.96
N ASP A 96 -10.46 3.86 26.51
CA ASP A 96 -9.30 4.25 25.72
C ASP A 96 -8.66 2.99 25.13
N SER A 97 -8.67 2.89 23.79
CA SER A 97 -8.12 1.75 23.07
C SER A 97 -7.13 2.25 22.04
N SER A 98 -5.96 1.63 21.99
CA SER A 98 -4.90 1.93 21.01
C SER A 98 -4.56 0.67 20.23
N ALA A 99 -4.37 0.79 18.92
CA ALA A 99 -3.86 -0.28 18.07
C ALA A 99 -2.57 0.19 17.40
N GLN A 100 -1.49 -0.56 17.60
CA GLN A 100 -0.25 -0.37 16.86
C GLN A 100 -0.27 -1.28 15.63
N VAL A 101 -0.03 -0.71 14.46
CA VAL A 101 -0.01 -1.43 13.19
C VAL A 101 1.33 -1.17 12.53
N ASP A 102 2.20 -2.17 12.54
CA ASP A 102 3.47 -2.10 11.83
C ASP A 102 3.26 -2.54 10.37
N VAL A 103 3.68 -1.69 9.42
CA VAL A 103 3.52 -1.95 7.98
C VAL A 103 4.90 -2.00 7.33
N SER A 104 5.20 -3.09 6.63
CA SER A 104 6.42 -3.26 5.81
C SER A 104 6.08 -3.40 4.34
N LEU A 105 6.92 -2.84 3.46
CA LEU A 105 6.78 -2.88 2.01
C LEU A 105 7.75 -3.86 1.36
#